data_AF-A0A813GM90-F1
#
_entry.id   AF-A0A813GM90-F1
#
_cell.length_a   1.000
_cell.length_b   1.000
_cell.length_c   1.000
_cell.angle_alpha   90.00
_cell.angle_beta   90.00
_cell.angle_gamma   90.00
#
_symmetry.space_group_name_H-M   'P 1'
#
loop_
_entity.id
_entity.type
_entity.pdbx_description
1 polymer ?
#
loop_
_entity_poly.entity_id
_entity_poly.type
_entity_poly.pdbx_seq_one_letter_code
_entity_poly.pdbx_strand_id
1 'polypeptide(L)'
;LGLAKGLILRFFPSGGPNAREEDCCSLYLIHPLETPWTKYELMVGNCVRGPFDPLFGGTDNFCGLSPLIFEDESGQPAVLIRVRFLPVSDFEKTAFTPSS
;
A
#
# COMPACT_ATOMS: atom_id res chain seq x y z
N LEU A 1 -14.43 5.26 -14.16
CA LEU A 1 -13.40 5.41 -13.11
C LEU A 1 -12.45 6.51 -13.55
N GLY A 2 -12.36 7.61 -12.80
CA GLY A 2 -11.31 8.60 -13.04
C GLY A 2 -9.94 7.92 -12.91
N LEU A 3 -9.00 8.27 -13.79
CA LEU A 3 -7.64 7.73 -13.73
C LEU A 3 -7.01 8.09 -12.38
N ALA A 4 -6.69 7.10 -11.55
CA ALA A 4 -5.88 7.31 -10.36
C ALA A 4 -4.49 7.77 -10.82
N LYS A 5 -4.19 9.05 -10.64
CA LYS A 5 -2.93 9.69 -11.03
C LYS A 5 -2.20 10.16 -9.78
N GLY A 6 -0.87 10.28 -9.87
CA GLY A 6 -0.06 10.81 -8.77
C GLY A 6 0.08 9.86 -7.57
N LEU A 7 -0.10 8.56 -7.78
CA LEU A 7 0.16 7.55 -6.76
C LEU A 7 1.67 7.37 -6.57
N ILE A 8 2.14 7.36 -5.33
CA ILE A 8 3.55 7.15 -4.98
C ILE A 8 3.64 6.02 -3.96
N LEU A 9 4.35 4.96 -4.31
CA LEU A 9 4.68 3.90 -3.38
C LEU A 9 5.94 4.29 -2.61
N ARG A 10 5.85 4.37 -1.28
CA ARG A 10 6.99 4.63 -0.39
C ARG A 10 7.28 3.37 0.41
N PHE A 11 8.49 2.85 0.25
CA PHE A 11 8.97 1.67 0.94
C PHE A 11 10.22 1.99 1.75
N PHE A 12 10.23 1.55 3.00
CA PHE A 12 11.35 1.71 3.92
C PHE A 12 11.79 0.32 4.39
N PRO A 13 12.88 -0.23 3.85
CA PRO A 13 13.28 -1.60 4.16
C PRO A 13 13.69 -1.79 5.63
N SER A 14 14.19 -0.74 6.28
CA SER A 14 14.62 -0.75 7.69
C SER A 14 13.63 -0.06 8.63
N GLY A 15 12.37 0.06 8.21
CA GLY A 15 11.35 0.78 8.95
C GLY A 15 11.37 2.30 8.67
N GLY A 16 10.19 2.89 8.79
CA GLY A 16 9.90 4.30 8.62
C GLY A 16 10.14 5.09 9.90
N PRO A 17 9.86 6.40 9.89
CA PRO A 17 10.21 7.30 11.00
C PRO A 17 9.59 6.91 12.35
N ASN A 18 8.46 6.19 12.36
CA ASN A 18 7.79 5.77 13.58
C ASN A 18 7.77 4.24 13.76
N ALA A 19 8.60 3.50 13.02
CA ALA A 19 8.75 2.06 13.21
C ALA A 19 9.28 1.79 14.63
N ARG A 20 8.68 0.81 15.30
CA ARG A 20 9.00 0.43 16.69
C ARG A 20 9.61 -0.96 16.78
N GLU A 21 9.40 -1.77 15.74
CA GLU A 21 9.88 -3.14 15.67
C GLU A 21 11.17 -3.19 14.86
N GLU A 22 12.21 -3.82 15.44
CA GLU A 22 13.43 -4.12 14.71
C GLU A 22 13.14 -5.12 13.58
N ASP A 23 13.87 -5.01 12.45
CA ASP A 23 13.72 -5.84 11.24
C ASP A 23 12.36 -5.73 10.51
N CYS A 24 11.47 -4.84 10.96
CA CYS A 24 10.21 -4.55 10.27
C CYS A 24 10.39 -3.47 9.18
N CYS A 25 9.91 -3.75 7.97
CA CYS A 25 9.80 -2.74 6.92
C CYS A 25 8.55 -1.88 7.10
N SER A 26 8.50 -0.75 6.38
CA SER A 26 7.29 0.07 6.25
C SER A 26 6.92 0.24 4.79
N LEU A 27 5.62 0.34 4.53
CA LEU A 27 5.09 0.50 3.19
C LEU A 27 3.85 1.39 3.21
N TYR A 28 3.82 2.34 2.28
CA TYR A 28 2.72 3.30 2.11
C TYR A 28 2.42 3.54 0.64
N LEU A 29 1.15 3.74 0.34
CA LEU A 29 0.70 4.35 -0.90
C LEU A 29 0.26 5.78 -0.61
N ILE A 30 1.03 6.74 -1.10
CA ILE A 30 0.65 8.15 -1.07
C ILE A 30 -0.24 8.42 -2.28
N HIS A 31 -1.35 9.11 -2.07
CA HIS A 31 -2.32 9.45 -3.11
C HIS A 31 -2.81 10.89 -2.93
N PRO A 32 -3.28 11.55 -4.00
CA PRO A 32 -3.96 12.83 -3.89
C PRO A 32 -5.23 12.71 -3.02
N LEU A 33 -5.49 13.73 -2.19
CA LEU A 33 -6.71 13.84 -1.35
C LEU A 33 -8.00 13.80 -2.19
N GLU A 34 -7.93 14.30 -3.42
CA GLU A 34 -9.07 14.39 -4.33
C GLU A 34 -9.32 13.10 -5.14
N THR A 35 -8.52 12.04 -4.90
CA THR A 35 -8.69 10.76 -5.60
C THR A 35 -9.96 10.10 -5.10
N PRO A 36 -11.00 9.97 -5.93
CA PRO A 36 -12.32 9.93 -5.36
C PRO A 36 -12.58 8.60 -4.64
N TRP A 37 -12.05 7.45 -5.08
CA TRP A 37 -12.36 6.18 -4.40
C TRP A 37 -11.44 5.04 -4.88
N THR A 38 -10.76 4.36 -3.93
CA THR A 38 -10.50 2.90 -3.98
C THR A 38 -9.91 2.41 -2.65
N LYS A 39 -10.43 1.32 -2.09
CA LYS A 39 -9.74 0.57 -1.02
C LYS A 39 -8.62 -0.23 -1.67
N TYR A 40 -7.54 -0.49 -0.95
CA TYR A 40 -6.44 -1.27 -1.51
C TYR A 40 -5.72 -2.10 -0.46
N GLU A 41 -5.06 -3.14 -0.92
CA GLU A 41 -4.11 -3.91 -0.11
C GLU A 41 -2.70 -3.57 -0.55
N LEU A 42 -1.80 -3.52 0.43
CA LEU A 42 -0.37 -3.43 0.21
C LEU A 42 0.26 -4.79 0.47
N MET A 43 1.34 -5.10 -0.22
CA MET A 43 2.01 -6.39 -0.12
C MET A 43 3.52 -6.24 -0.19
N VAL A 44 4.21 -7.01 0.64
CA VAL A 44 5.67 -7.23 0.60
C VAL A 44 5.87 -8.74 0.60
N GLY A 45 6.41 -9.31 -0.48
CA GLY A 45 6.52 -10.75 -0.67
C GLY A 45 5.14 -11.44 -0.57
N ASN A 46 4.98 -12.28 0.46
CA ASN A 46 3.73 -12.96 0.82
C ASN A 46 2.94 -12.27 1.95
N CYS A 47 3.48 -11.23 2.57
CA CYS A 47 2.78 -10.46 3.60
C CYS A 47 1.80 -9.48 2.96
N VAL A 48 0.55 -9.52 3.41
CA VAL A 48 -0.55 -8.67 2.91
C VAL A 48 -1.13 -7.87 4.08
N ARG A 49 -1.34 -6.57 3.89
CA ARG A 49 -2.09 -5.72 4.83
C ARG A 49 -3.09 -4.83 4.12
N GLY A 50 -4.15 -4.50 4.85
CA GLY A 50 -5.28 -3.72 4.38
C GLY A 50 -6.61 -4.33 4.83
N PRO A 51 -7.74 -3.87 4.27
CA PRO A 51 -7.82 -2.78 3.29
C PRO A 51 -7.38 -1.45 3.90
N PHE A 52 -6.56 -0.72 3.16
CA PHE A 52 -6.25 0.68 3.39
C PHE A 52 -7.23 1.57 2.62
N ASP A 53 -7.34 2.81 3.06
CA ASP A 53 -8.24 3.81 2.51
C ASP A 53 -7.52 5.17 2.38
N PRO A 54 -8.20 6.21 1.87
CA PRO A 54 -7.58 7.52 1.71
C PRO A 54 -7.16 8.23 3.01
N LEU A 55 -7.61 7.76 4.18
CA LEU A 55 -7.19 8.30 5.49
C LEU A 55 -5.94 7.59 5.99
N PHE A 56 -5.85 6.28 5.75
CA PHE A 56 -4.74 5.44 6.22
C PHE A 56 -3.98 4.85 5.05
N GLY A 57 -2.86 5.49 4.69
CA GLY A 57 -2.06 5.19 3.50
C GLY A 57 -1.16 3.95 3.57
N GLY A 58 -1.01 3.33 4.74
CA GLY A 58 0.02 2.32 5.00
C GLY A 58 0.38 2.19 6.48
N THR A 59 1.55 1.63 6.80
CA THR A 59 1.98 1.42 8.19
C THR A 59 3.50 1.39 8.36
N ASP A 60 3.96 1.92 9.50
CA ASP A 60 5.38 1.93 9.91
C ASP A 60 5.90 0.52 10.29
N ASN A 61 5.06 -0.40 10.75
CA ASN A 61 5.48 -1.76 11.11
C ASN A 61 4.71 -2.76 10.22
N PHE A 62 5.14 -2.89 8.96
CA PHE A 62 4.43 -3.66 7.94
C PHE A 62 4.68 -5.17 8.09
N CYS A 63 5.92 -5.62 8.01
CA CYS A 63 6.31 -7.00 8.29
C CYS A 63 7.83 -7.12 8.40
N GLY A 64 8.30 -8.21 9.01
CA GLY A 64 9.72 -8.59 8.97
C GLY A 64 10.20 -8.75 7.53
N LEU A 65 11.26 -8.04 7.16
CA LEU A 65 11.72 -7.99 5.76
C LEU A 65 12.64 -9.15 5.41
N SER A 66 13.54 -9.52 6.32
CA SER A 66 14.57 -10.54 6.12
C SER A 66 14.07 -11.84 5.44
N PRO A 67 12.95 -12.47 5.84
CA PRO A 67 12.48 -13.71 5.21
C PRO A 67 11.86 -13.50 3.81
N LEU A 68 11.69 -12.27 3.36
CA LEU A 68 11.03 -11.90 2.11
C LEU A 68 12.01 -11.46 1.03
N ILE A 69 13.29 -11.32 1.38
CA ILE A 69 14.37 -11.01 0.44
C ILE A 69 14.71 -12.29 -0.33
N PHE A 70 14.75 -12.17 -1.65
CA PHE A 70 15.18 -13.23 -2.56
C PHE A 70 16.32 -12.72 -3.45
N GLU A 71 17.05 -13.63 -4.10
CA GLU A 71 18.04 -13.26 -5.11
C GLU A 71 17.36 -13.13 -6.48
N ASP A 72 17.51 -11.99 -7.14
CA ASP A 72 17.02 -11.78 -8.49
C ASP A 72 17.88 -12.51 -9.54
N GLU A 73 17.53 -12.38 -10.83
CA GLU A 73 18.27 -13.01 -11.94
C GLU A 73 19.74 -12.56 -12.03
N SER A 74 20.10 -11.45 -11.40
CA SER A 74 21.46 -10.90 -11.32
C SER A 74 22.18 -11.29 -10.02
N GLY A 75 21.57 -12.12 -9.17
CA GLY A 75 22.08 -12.50 -7.85
C GLY A 75 22.05 -11.35 -6.84
N GLN A 76 21.25 -10.30 -7.08
CA GLN A 76 21.11 -9.18 -6.15
C GLN A 76 19.94 -9.42 -5.18
N PRO A 77 20.06 -8.99 -3.91
CA PRO A 77 18.95 -9.06 -2.97
C PRO A 77 17.81 -8.16 -3.43
N ALA A 78 16.63 -8.74 -3.59
CA ALA A 78 15.43 -8.09 -4.06
C ALA A 78 14.24 -8.45 -3.18
N VAL A 79 13.22 -7.59 -3.19
CA VAL A 79 11.92 -7.84 -2.55
C VAL A 79 10.80 -7.39 -3.48
N LEU A 80 9.71 -8.14 -3.51
CA LEU A 80 8.57 -7.84 -4.37
C LEU A 80 7.52 -7.06 -3.60
N ILE A 81 7.19 -5.87 -4.09
CA ILE A 81 6.20 -4.98 -3.49
C ILE A 81 5.02 -4.85 -4.45
N ARG A 82 3.79 -4.97 -3.95
CA ARG A 82 2.57 -4.87 -4.78
C ARG A 82 1.51 -4.02 -4.11
N VAL A 83 0.66 -3.44 -4.95
CA VAL A 83 -0.59 -2.79 -4.56
C VAL A 83 -1.73 -3.52 -5.27
N ARG A 84 -2.77 -3.90 -4.55
CA ARG A 84 -4.00 -4.46 -5.12
C ARG A 84 -5.15 -3.52 -4.84
N PHE A 85 -5.68 -2.88 -5.87
CA PHE A 85 -6.88 -2.06 -5.77
C PHE A 85 -8.11 -2.97 -5.67
N LEU A 86 -8.94 -2.71 -4.66
CA LEU A 86 -10.15 -3.47 -4.39
C LEU A 86 -11.35 -2.83 -5.09
N PRO A 87 -12.33 -3.62 -5.51
CA PRO A 87 -13.55 -3.09 -6.10
C PRO A 87 -14.29 -2.21 -5.08
N VAL A 88 -14.79 -1.07 -5.55
CA VAL A 88 -15.64 -0.20 -4.74
C VAL A 88 -17.02 -0.82 -4.69
N SER A 89 -17.49 -1.14 -3.48
CA SER A 89 -18.78 -1.78 -3.26
C SER A 89 -19.92 -0.88 -3.77
N ASP A 90 -21.01 -1.48 -4.29
CA ASP A 90 -22.12 -0.70 -4.88
C ASP A 90 -22.80 0.24 -3.87
N PHE A 91 -22.70 -0.04 -2.56
CA PHE A 91 -23.16 0.85 -1.49
C PHE A 91 -22.41 2.19 -1.44
N GLU A 92 -21.10 2.19 -1.73
CA GLU A 92 -20.27 3.41 -1.72
C GLU A 92 -20.48 4.25 -2.98
N LYS A 93 -20.96 3.66 -4.09
CA LYS A 93 -21.27 4.41 -5.33
C LYS A 93 -22.45 5.39 -5.16
N THR A 94 -23.45 5.02 -4.36
CA THR A 94 -24.64 5.85 -4.08
C THR A 94 -24.38 7.01 -3.11
N ALA A 95 -23.34 6.95 -2.28
CA ALA A 95 -23.00 8.02 -1.34
C ALA A 95 -22.25 9.20 -1.99
N PHE A 96 -21.62 8.97 -3.15
CA PHE A 96 -20.84 9.97 -3.89
C PHE A 96 -21.56 10.54 -5.12
N THR A 97 -22.86 10.28 -5.28
CA THR A 97 -23.67 10.98 -6.29
C THR A 97 -24.11 12.32 -5.70
N PRO A 98 -23.64 13.48 -6.21
CA PRO A 98 -24.19 14.75 -5.77
C PRO A 98 -25.66 14.80 -6.18
N SER A 99 -26.54 15.05 -5.22
CA SER A 99 -27.95 15.34 -5.47
C SER A 99 -28.05 16.48 -6.48
N SER A 100 -28.58 16.15 -7.65
CA SER A 100 -28.81 17.07 -8.77
C SER A 100 -29.87 18.11 -8.44
#